data_AF-A0A7J9FMA9-F1
#
_entry.id   AF-A0A7J9FMA9-F1
#
_cell.length_a   1.000
_cell.length_b   1.000
_cell.length_c   1.000
_cell.angle_alpha   90.00
_cell.angle_beta   90.00
_cell.angle_gamma   90.00
#
_symmetry.space_group_name_H-M   'P 1'
#
loop_
_entity.id
_entity.type
_entity.pdbx_description
1 polymer ?
#
loop_
_entity_poly.entity_id
_entity_poly.type
_entity_poly.pdbx_seq_one_letter_code
_entity_poly.pdbx_strand_id
1 'polypeptide(L)'
;LYHLETLILKNRSKLKNLPSKVRNLVSLHFLDIRGADSIERMPSGFDQLTKLQTLSNFIMGKGDGHLIRELKILSNLRGGFCPSGLDNVNGRDAREFKLNDKLGINGLELHWSTNLENYSRKKEVEELKSMCWTLFVLRKSLSNSLLRMTVVQNSRLGWMILPSRICCL
;
A
#
# COMPACT_ATOMS: atom_id res chain seq x y z
N LEU A 1 -13.64 -10.42 -23.10
CA LEU A 1 -12.56 -10.32 -22.09
C LEU A 1 -11.59 -9.23 -22.52
N TYR A 2 -11.13 -8.38 -21.60
CA TYR A 2 -10.16 -7.34 -21.91
C TYR A 2 -8.74 -7.93 -21.76
N HIS A 3 -7.97 -7.95 -22.85
CA HIS A 3 -6.59 -8.46 -22.87
C HIS A 3 -5.56 -7.39 -22.45
N LEU A 4 -5.97 -6.38 -21.69
CA LEU A 4 -5.07 -5.33 -21.27
C LEU A 4 -4.12 -5.86 -20.19
N GLU A 5 -2.82 -5.86 -20.48
CA GLU A 5 -1.78 -6.35 -19.56
C GLU A 5 -1.14 -5.22 -18.74
N THR A 6 -1.12 -4.01 -19.28
CA THR A 6 -0.47 -2.85 -18.66
C THR A 6 -1.42 -1.65 -18.66
N LEU A 7 -1.62 -1.06 -17.49
CA LEU A 7 -2.39 0.16 -17.29
C LEU A 7 -1.54 1.19 -16.51
N ILE A 8 -1.14 2.25 -17.21
CA ILE A 8 -0.31 3.31 -16.64
C ILE A 8 -1.15 4.59 -16.53
N LEU A 9 -1.38 5.02 -15.30
CA LEU A 9 -2.08 6.25 -14.92
C LEU A 9 -1.18 7.15 -14.06
N LYS A 10 0.13 7.06 -14.29
CA LYS A 10 1.15 7.88 -13.61
C LYS A 10 0.90 9.38 -13.80
N ASN A 11 1.12 10.15 -12.73
CA ASN A 11 1.00 11.60 -12.64
C ASN A 11 -0.39 12.15 -13.05
N ARG A 12 -1.44 11.35 -12.89
CA ARG A 12 -2.83 11.77 -13.15
C ARG A 12 -3.42 12.45 -11.92
N SER A 13 -2.92 13.63 -11.59
CA SER A 13 -3.29 14.39 -10.39
C SER A 13 -4.77 14.79 -10.31
N LYS A 14 -5.53 14.76 -11.43
CA LYS A 14 -6.98 15.04 -11.44
C LYS A 14 -7.85 13.79 -11.35
N LEU A 15 -7.26 12.59 -11.40
CA LEU A 15 -7.99 11.34 -11.35
C LEU A 15 -8.45 11.09 -9.92
N LYS A 16 -9.76 11.22 -9.68
CA LYS A 16 -10.35 11.05 -8.34
C LYS A 16 -10.62 9.60 -7.97
N ASN A 17 -10.93 8.77 -8.97
CA ASN A 17 -11.31 7.37 -8.77
C ASN A 17 -10.83 6.53 -9.96
N LEU A 18 -10.44 5.29 -9.68
CA LEU A 18 -10.34 4.28 -10.73
C LEU A 18 -11.74 3.80 -11.11
N PRO A 19 -12.03 3.56 -12.40
CA PRO A 19 -13.31 3.03 -12.81
C PRO A 19 -13.54 1.64 -12.22
N SER A 20 -14.77 1.36 -11.77
CA SER A 20 -15.15 0.04 -11.20
C SER A 20 -14.89 -1.14 -12.14
N LYS A 21 -14.80 -0.88 -13.45
CA LYS A 21 -14.47 -1.87 -14.48
C LYS A 21 -13.02 -2.33 -14.47
N VAL A 22 -12.11 -1.71 -13.70
CA VAL A 22 -10.71 -2.19 -13.56
C VAL A 22 -10.64 -3.64 -13.10
N ARG A 23 -11.58 -4.10 -12.26
CA ARG A 23 -11.69 -5.52 -11.84
C ARG A 23 -11.86 -6.50 -13.01
N ASN A 24 -12.39 -6.04 -14.15
CA ASN A 24 -12.62 -6.88 -15.32
C ASN A 24 -11.34 -7.12 -16.14
N LEU A 25 -10.24 -6.43 -15.81
CA LEU A 25 -8.94 -6.56 -16.49
C LEU A 25 -8.16 -7.76 -15.94
N VAL A 26 -8.74 -8.96 -16.01
CA VAL A 26 -8.15 -10.18 -15.41
C VAL A 26 -6.79 -10.59 -15.99
N SER A 27 -6.41 -10.04 -17.16
CA SER A 27 -5.09 -10.22 -17.77
C SER A 27 -4.07 -9.15 -17.36
N LEU A 28 -4.43 -8.23 -16.46
CA LEU A 28 -3.58 -7.13 -16.04
C LEU A 28 -2.41 -7.64 -15.19
N HIS A 29 -1.20 -7.32 -15.62
CA HIS A 29 0.05 -7.60 -14.93
C HIS A 29 0.62 -6.35 -14.25
N PHE A 30 0.39 -5.17 -14.82
CA PHE A 30 1.00 -3.93 -14.35
C PHE A 30 -0.04 -2.81 -14.21
N LEU A 31 -0.22 -2.33 -12.99
CA LEU A 31 -1.02 -1.14 -12.67
C LEU A 31 -0.14 -0.10 -11.95
N ASP A 32 0.14 0.99 -12.65
CA ASP A 32 0.94 2.10 -12.11
C ASP A 32 0.10 3.36 -12.01
N ILE A 33 -0.13 3.81 -10.79
CA ILE A 33 -0.90 5.01 -10.45
C ILE A 33 -0.04 6.02 -9.67
N ARG A 34 1.29 5.93 -9.74
CA ARG A 34 2.21 6.84 -9.04
C ARG A 34 1.91 8.29 -9.38
N GLY A 35 1.81 9.17 -8.39
CA GLY A 35 1.50 10.60 -8.61
C GLY A 35 0.04 10.88 -9.01
N ALA A 36 -0.85 9.89 -8.92
CA ALA A 36 -2.30 10.09 -9.00
C ALA A 36 -2.88 10.42 -7.61
N ASP A 37 -2.40 11.52 -7.02
CA ASP A 37 -2.60 11.85 -5.59
C ASP A 37 -4.05 12.20 -5.23
N SER A 38 -4.92 12.40 -6.22
CA SER A 38 -6.36 12.64 -6.00
C SER A 38 -7.17 11.35 -5.86
N ILE A 39 -6.58 10.16 -6.04
CA ILE A 39 -7.30 8.91 -5.83
C ILE A 39 -7.51 8.70 -4.33
N GLU A 40 -8.76 8.75 -3.90
CA GLU A 40 -9.10 8.64 -2.49
C GLU A 40 -9.26 7.19 -2.03
N ARG A 41 -9.66 6.28 -2.92
CA ARG A 41 -9.96 4.86 -2.62
C ARG A 41 -9.78 3.97 -3.83
N MET A 42 -9.42 2.71 -3.58
CA MET A 42 -9.40 1.66 -4.60
C MET A 42 -10.80 1.05 -4.80
N PRO A 43 -11.20 0.72 -6.05
CA PRO A 43 -12.45 0.00 -6.29
C PRO A 43 -12.35 -1.43 -5.75
N SER A 44 -13.48 -2.03 -5.35
CA SER A 44 -13.53 -3.44 -4.96
C SER A 44 -13.40 -4.39 -6.17
N GLY A 45 -12.97 -5.62 -5.91
CA GLY A 45 -12.79 -6.67 -6.91
C GLY A 45 -11.34 -6.86 -7.35
N PHE A 46 -10.37 -6.44 -6.53
CA PHE A 46 -8.94 -6.67 -6.81
C PHE A 46 -8.56 -8.14 -6.66
N ASP A 47 -9.35 -8.93 -5.96
CA ASP A 47 -9.24 -10.39 -5.87
C ASP A 47 -9.32 -11.09 -7.24
N GLN A 48 -9.97 -10.46 -8.23
CA GLN A 48 -10.06 -10.98 -9.61
C GLN A 48 -8.77 -10.76 -10.42
N LEU A 49 -7.90 -9.84 -10.00
CA LEU A 49 -6.66 -9.49 -10.71
C LEU A 49 -5.50 -10.41 -10.31
N THR A 50 -5.72 -11.73 -10.35
CA THR A 50 -4.76 -12.74 -9.84
C THR A 50 -3.43 -12.78 -10.59
N LYS A 51 -3.39 -12.24 -11.82
CA LYS A 51 -2.18 -12.10 -12.64
C LYS A 51 -1.40 -10.80 -12.36
N LEU A 52 -1.90 -9.93 -11.50
CA LEU A 52 -1.27 -8.65 -11.20
C LEU A 52 0.07 -8.87 -10.51
N GLN A 53 1.13 -8.38 -11.13
CA GLN A 53 2.51 -8.46 -10.63
C GLN A 53 2.98 -7.13 -10.09
N THR A 54 2.55 -5.99 -10.63
CA THR A 54 2.92 -4.67 -10.11
C THR A 54 1.69 -3.85 -9.83
N LEU A 55 1.65 -3.32 -8.61
CA LEU A 55 0.66 -2.37 -8.14
C LEU A 55 1.40 -1.27 -7.40
N SER A 56 1.49 -0.07 -7.94
CA SER A 56 2.38 0.95 -7.36
C SER A 56 1.85 1.51 -6.03
N ASN A 57 0.55 1.78 -5.95
CA ASN A 57 -0.10 2.36 -4.77
C ASN A 57 -1.40 1.61 -4.47
N PHE A 58 -1.78 1.57 -3.19
CA PHE A 58 -3.04 0.95 -2.74
C PHE A 58 -3.69 1.81 -1.66
N ILE A 59 -4.76 2.53 -2.01
CA ILE A 59 -5.38 3.54 -1.14
C ILE A 59 -6.64 2.98 -0.47
N MET A 60 -6.68 3.00 0.86
CA MET A 60 -7.81 2.55 1.68
C MET A 60 -8.45 3.73 2.44
N GLY A 61 -9.76 3.87 2.27
CA GLY A 61 -10.57 4.80 3.05
C GLY A 61 -11.22 4.16 4.27
N LYS A 62 -11.95 4.97 5.04
CA LYS A 62 -12.73 4.50 6.22
C LYS A 62 -13.74 3.44 5.78
N GLY A 63 -13.70 2.28 6.42
CA GLY A 63 -14.58 1.14 6.11
C GLY A 63 -14.04 0.18 5.04
N ASP A 64 -12.87 0.42 4.46
CA ASP A 64 -12.27 -0.47 3.43
C ASP A 64 -11.53 -1.69 3.99
N GLY A 65 -11.95 -2.21 5.15
CA GLY A 65 -11.33 -3.40 5.74
C GLY A 65 -11.41 -4.63 4.82
N HIS A 66 -12.43 -4.72 3.97
CA HIS A 66 -12.58 -5.78 2.98
C HIS A 66 -11.47 -5.76 1.92
N LEU A 67 -10.94 -4.59 1.56
CA LEU A 67 -9.88 -4.45 0.56
C LEU A 67 -8.57 -5.10 1.02
N ILE A 68 -8.31 -5.20 2.33
CA ILE A 68 -7.16 -5.94 2.86
C ILE A 68 -7.29 -7.43 2.55
N ARG A 69 -8.50 -7.98 2.65
CA ARG A 69 -8.77 -9.39 2.36
C ARG A 69 -8.62 -9.68 0.87
N GLU A 70 -9.05 -8.76 0.02
CA GLU A 70 -8.80 -8.84 -1.43
C GLU A 70 -7.30 -8.77 -1.74
N LEU A 71 -6.57 -7.82 -1.14
CA LEU A 71 -5.13 -7.67 -1.34
C LEU A 71 -4.35 -8.92 -0.90
N LYS A 72 -4.81 -9.64 0.13
CA LYS A 72 -4.21 -10.92 0.56
C LYS A 72 -4.10 -11.92 -0.60
N ILE A 73 -5.08 -11.94 -1.50
CA ILE A 73 -5.15 -12.85 -2.67
C ILE A 73 -4.07 -12.51 -3.72
N LEU A 74 -3.63 -11.24 -3.78
CA LEU A 74 -2.61 -10.77 -4.73
C LEU A 74 -1.18 -11.17 -4.31
N SER A 75 -0.89 -12.48 -4.19
CA SER A 75 0.39 -13.01 -3.72
C SER A 75 1.57 -12.81 -4.68
N ASN A 76 1.29 -12.60 -5.98
CA ASN A 76 2.29 -12.46 -7.03
C ASN A 76 2.89 -11.04 -7.15
N LEU A 77 2.52 -10.13 -6.25
CA LEU A 77 3.01 -8.75 -6.27
C LEU A 77 4.54 -8.68 -6.11
N ARG A 78 5.14 -7.82 -6.93
CA ARG A 78 6.57 -7.62 -7.12
C ARG A 78 6.89 -6.14 -7.23
N GLY A 79 8.13 -5.80 -6.88
CA GLY A 79 8.64 -4.44 -6.99
C GLY A 79 8.28 -3.54 -5.81
N GLY A 80 8.15 -2.24 -6.10
CA GLY A 80 7.74 -1.22 -5.13
C GLY A 80 6.23 -1.23 -4.91
N PHE A 81 5.80 -1.27 -3.64
CA PHE A 81 4.39 -1.27 -3.23
C PHE A 81 4.15 -0.19 -2.18
N CYS A 82 3.19 0.70 -2.41
CA CYS A 82 2.92 1.83 -1.51
C CYS A 82 1.46 1.86 -1.01
N PRO A 83 1.12 1.07 0.02
CA PRO A 83 -0.22 1.10 0.61
C PRO A 83 -0.39 2.35 1.48
N SER A 84 -1.59 2.94 1.42
CA SER A 84 -1.97 4.17 2.11
C SER A 84 -3.29 3.99 2.85
N GLY A 85 -3.46 4.66 3.99
CA GLY A 85 -4.72 4.66 4.75
C GLY A 85 -4.95 3.42 5.60
N LEU A 86 -3.88 2.71 6.00
CA LEU A 86 -3.94 1.58 6.92
C LEU A 86 -4.51 1.95 8.31
N ASP A 87 -4.44 3.21 8.71
CA ASP A 87 -5.08 3.72 9.92
C ASP A 87 -6.61 3.82 9.82
N ASN A 88 -7.17 3.73 8.61
CA ASN A 88 -8.62 3.78 8.39
C ASN A 88 -9.30 2.41 8.55
N VAL A 89 -8.53 1.33 8.70
CA VAL A 89 -9.05 -0.03 8.92
C VAL A 89 -9.02 -0.37 10.42
N ASN A 90 -9.87 -1.32 10.84
CA ASN A 90 -9.88 -1.80 12.22
C ASN A 90 -8.72 -2.78 12.46
N GLY A 91 -8.32 -2.97 13.72
CA GLY A 91 -7.21 -3.87 14.06
C GLY A 91 -7.41 -5.33 13.62
N ARG A 92 -8.65 -5.82 13.47
CA ARG A 92 -8.93 -7.18 13.00
C ARG A 92 -8.56 -7.34 11.52
N ASP A 93 -9.04 -6.44 10.67
CA ASP A 93 -8.75 -6.49 9.23
C ASP A 93 -7.29 -6.16 8.96
N ALA A 94 -6.70 -5.24 9.71
CA ALA A 94 -5.30 -4.91 9.58
C ALA A 94 -4.35 -6.09 9.89
N ARG A 95 -4.74 -7.02 10.77
CA ARG A 95 -3.98 -8.26 11.02
C ARG A 95 -4.01 -9.25 9.84
N GLU A 96 -4.99 -9.14 8.95
CA GLU A 96 -5.06 -9.93 7.72
C GLU A 96 -4.13 -9.39 6.62
N PHE A 97 -3.49 -8.24 6.84
CA PHE A 97 -2.55 -7.61 5.92
C PHE A 97 -1.22 -8.37 5.91
N LYS A 98 -1.20 -9.52 5.23
CA LYS A 98 -0.03 -10.40 5.13
C LYS A 98 0.90 -9.96 3.98
N LEU A 99 1.76 -8.97 4.25
CA LEU A 99 2.83 -8.60 3.31
C LEU A 99 4.00 -9.61 3.30
N ASN A 100 4.19 -10.35 4.39
CA ASN A 100 5.30 -11.30 4.50
C ASN A 100 5.23 -12.42 3.48
N ASP A 101 4.01 -12.81 3.08
CA ASP A 101 3.78 -13.88 2.10
C ASP A 101 4.10 -13.42 0.67
N LYS A 102 4.25 -12.10 0.44
CA LYS A 102 4.52 -11.51 -0.88
C LYS A 102 6.02 -11.37 -1.09
N LEU A 103 6.68 -12.48 -1.46
CA LEU A 103 8.14 -12.55 -1.60
C LEU A 103 8.72 -11.61 -2.66
N GLY A 104 7.91 -11.23 -3.65
CA GLY A 104 8.32 -10.36 -4.76
C GLY A 104 8.49 -8.88 -4.43
N ILE A 105 7.91 -8.40 -3.33
CA ILE A 105 7.97 -6.99 -2.94
C ILE A 105 9.37 -6.68 -2.40
N ASN A 106 10.07 -5.76 -3.07
CA ASN A 106 11.43 -5.36 -2.72
C ASN A 106 11.52 -3.92 -2.17
N GLY A 107 10.52 -3.07 -2.46
CA GLY A 107 10.32 -1.75 -1.87
C GLY A 107 8.93 -1.63 -1.26
N LEU A 108 8.84 -1.09 -0.05
CA LEU A 108 7.59 -0.88 0.67
C LEU A 108 7.61 0.52 1.29
N GLU A 109 6.63 1.35 0.95
CA GLU A 109 6.43 2.66 1.56
C GLU A 109 5.01 2.74 2.12
N LEU A 110 4.89 2.90 3.43
CA LEU A 110 3.60 2.99 4.09
C LEU A 110 3.24 4.46 4.27
N HIS A 111 1.99 4.83 3.95
CA HIS A 111 1.45 6.15 4.26
C HIS A 111 0.20 6.04 5.14
N TRP A 112 0.09 6.98 6.08
CA TRP A 112 -1.03 7.10 7.00
C TRP A 112 -1.83 8.34 6.65
N SER A 113 -3.15 8.29 6.83
CA SER A 113 -4.00 9.45 6.65
C SER A 113 -3.65 10.51 7.70
N THR A 114 -3.65 11.79 7.32
CA THR A 114 -3.41 12.91 8.25
C THR A 114 -4.63 13.24 9.11
N ASN A 115 -5.65 12.38 9.13
CA ASN A 115 -6.94 12.72 9.72
C ASN A 115 -6.90 12.60 11.25
N LEU A 116 -6.97 13.76 11.91
CA LEU A 116 -6.76 13.95 13.35
C LEU A 116 -7.85 13.31 14.24
N GLU A 117 -8.98 12.88 13.66
CA GLU A 117 -10.06 12.19 14.40
C GLU A 117 -9.66 10.77 14.89
N ASN A 118 -8.57 10.20 14.36
CA ASN A 118 -8.10 8.85 14.72
C ASN A 118 -7.23 8.80 15.99
N TYR A 119 -7.01 9.92 16.70
CA TYR A 119 -6.21 9.95 17.93
C TYR A 119 -6.71 8.99 19.03
N SER A 120 -7.99 8.62 19.01
CA SER A 120 -8.55 7.63 19.95
C SER A 120 -8.09 6.19 19.68
N ARG A 121 -7.60 5.88 18.46
CA ARG A 121 -7.10 4.54 18.05
C ARG A 121 -5.57 4.46 18.01
N LYS A 122 -4.88 5.38 18.70
CA LYS A 122 -3.41 5.50 18.69
C LYS A 122 -2.73 4.16 19.02
N LYS A 123 -3.24 3.40 19.99
CA LYS A 123 -2.65 2.12 20.39
C LYS A 123 -2.68 1.05 19.28
N GLU A 124 -3.82 0.90 18.60
CA GLU A 124 -3.95 -0.07 17.48
C GLU A 124 -3.07 0.32 16.29
N VAL A 125 -2.99 1.62 15.99
CA VAL A 125 -2.11 2.13 14.92
C VAL A 125 -0.63 1.91 15.25
N GLU A 126 -0.22 2.12 16.51
CA GLU A 126 1.15 1.83 16.95
C GLU A 126 1.46 0.33 16.97
N GLU A 127 0.50 -0.52 17.34
CA GLU A 127 0.64 -1.98 17.21
C GLU A 127 0.78 -2.39 15.74
N LEU A 128 0.01 -1.81 14.83
CA LEU A 128 0.13 -2.08 13.39
C LEU A 128 1.43 -1.55 12.79
N LYS A 129 1.87 -0.36 13.20
CA LYS A 129 3.19 0.17 12.87
C LYS A 129 4.27 -0.77 13.35
N SER A 130 4.20 -1.20 14.61
CA SER A 130 5.16 -2.13 15.23
C SER A 130 5.16 -3.50 14.54
N MET A 131 3.99 -4.05 14.20
CA MET A 131 3.86 -5.33 13.48
C MET A 131 4.42 -5.22 12.06
N CYS A 132 4.04 -4.21 11.29
CA CYS A 132 4.56 -4.02 9.93
C CYS A 132 6.08 -3.76 9.94
N TRP A 133 6.56 -2.98 10.91
CA TRP A 133 7.98 -2.65 11.08
C TRP A 133 8.81 -3.87 11.45
N THR A 134 8.40 -4.60 12.50
CA THR A 134 9.12 -5.78 13.00
C THR A 134 9.20 -6.84 11.91
N LEU A 135 8.09 -7.09 11.21
CA LEU A 135 8.01 -8.11 10.17
C LEU A 135 8.85 -7.74 8.92
N PHE A 136 8.85 -6.47 8.51
CA PHE A 136 9.67 -6.02 7.37
C PHE A 136 11.16 -6.00 7.71
N VAL A 137 11.54 -5.52 8.91
CA VAL A 137 12.93 -5.48 9.38
C VAL A 137 13.51 -6.88 9.56
N LEU A 138 12.77 -7.82 10.16
CA LEU A 138 13.22 -9.22 10.29
C LEU A 138 13.47 -9.86 8.93
N ARG A 139 12.61 -9.59 7.94
CA ARG A 139 12.79 -10.09 6.56
C ARG A 139 13.98 -9.47 5.83
N LYS A 140 14.26 -8.18 6.04
CA LYS A 140 15.43 -7.50 5.45
C LYS A 140 16.75 -7.92 6.13
N SER A 141 16.76 -8.16 7.44
CA SER A 141 17.94 -8.70 8.15
C SER A 141 18.37 -10.08 7.61
N LEU A 142 17.41 -10.89 7.13
CA LEU A 142 17.67 -12.18 6.49
C LEU A 142 18.05 -12.07 4.99
N SER A 143 17.88 -10.90 4.37
CA SER A 143 18.11 -10.67 2.94
C SER A 143 19.18 -9.59 2.77
N ASN A 144 20.45 -10.02 2.67
CA ASN A 144 21.68 -9.22 2.51
C ASN A 144 21.73 -8.32 1.24
N SER A 145 20.73 -7.47 1.01
CA SER A 145 20.69 -6.53 -0.10
C SER A 145 20.53 -5.09 0.40
N LEU A 146 21.59 -4.31 0.19
CA LEU A 146 21.70 -2.88 0.45
C LEU A 146 20.53 -2.12 -0.19
N LEU A 147 19.55 -1.70 0.61
CA LEU A 147 18.50 -0.79 0.18
C LEU A 147 18.34 0.34 1.20
N ARG A 148 18.46 1.57 0.70
CA ARG A 148 18.38 2.82 1.45
C ARG A 148 17.01 2.96 2.11
N MET A 149 17.00 2.96 3.44
CA MET A 149 15.95 3.62 4.23
C MET A 149 16.48 5.01 4.62
N THR A 150 15.78 6.07 4.22
CA THR A 150 16.07 7.41 4.77
C THR A 150 15.21 7.61 6.01
N VAL A 151 15.84 7.48 7.17
CA VAL A 151 15.30 7.89 8.47
C VAL A 151 15.91 9.26 8.77
N VAL A 152 15.12 10.33 8.79
CA VAL A 152 15.62 11.66 9.20
C VAL A 152 15.19 11.95 10.64
N GLN A 153 16.18 12.07 11.52
CA GLN A 153 16.00 12.49 12.91
C GLN A 153 15.58 13.97 12.97
N ASN A 154 14.48 14.28 13.65
CA ASN A 154 14.09 15.66 13.97
C ASN A 154 14.07 15.84 15.50
N SER A 155 14.83 16.82 16.01
CA SER A 155 15.27 16.94 17.40
C SER A 155 14.22 17.47 18.39
N ARG A 156 12.92 17.50 18.07
CA ARG A 156 11.89 18.11 18.95
C ARG A 156 10.68 17.25 19.36
N LEU A 157 10.36 16.13 18.70
CA LEU A 157 9.06 15.45 18.91
C LEU A 157 9.08 13.92 19.00
N GLY A 158 10.25 13.28 19.14
CA GLY A 158 10.33 11.81 19.04
C GLY A 158 9.96 11.31 17.64
N TRP A 159 10.01 10.00 17.41
CA TRP A 159 9.87 9.38 16.07
C TRP A 159 8.60 9.87 15.34
N MET A 160 8.74 10.81 14.40
CA MET A 160 7.68 11.33 13.55
C MET A 160 7.96 10.99 12.08
N ILE A 161 6.93 10.50 11.40
CA ILE A 161 6.91 10.22 9.96
C ILE A 161 6.36 11.47 9.28
N LEU A 162 7.17 12.18 8.48
CA LEU A 162 6.75 13.32 7.66
C LEU A 162 7.34 13.20 6.24
N PRO A 163 6.68 13.79 5.23
CA PRO A 163 6.51 13.18 3.92
C PRO A 163 7.76 13.35 3.05
N SER A 164 8.26 12.22 2.56
CA SER A 164 9.12 12.21 1.38
C SER A 164 8.26 12.62 0.18
N ARG A 165 8.36 13.88 -0.23
CA ARG A 165 8.04 14.23 -1.62
C ARG A 165 9.00 13.46 -2.51
N ILE A 166 8.42 12.57 -3.33
CA ILE A 166 9.00 11.99 -4.55
C ILE A 166 10.17 11.01 -4.31
N CYS A 167 9.89 9.70 -4.43
CA CYS A 167 10.50 8.84 -5.46
C CYS A 167 10.07 7.37 -5.28
N CYS A 168 8.92 7.01 -5.84
CA CYS A 168 8.82 5.69 -6.45
C CYS A 168 9.43 5.79 -7.86
N LEU A 169 10.75 5.58 -7.97
CA LEU A 169 11.41 5.38 -9.27
C LEU A 169 10.92 4.08 -9.93
#